data_AF-J1F6R4-F1
#
_entry.id   AF-J1F6R4-F1
#
_cell.length_a   1.000
_cell.length_b   1.000
_cell.length_c   1.000
_cell.angle_alpha   90.00
_cell.angle_beta   90.00
_cell.angle_gamma   90.00
#
_symmetry.space_group_name_H-M   'P 1'
#
loop_
_entity.id
_entity.type
_entity.pdbx_description
1 polymer ?
#
loop_
_entity_poly.entity_id
_entity_poly.type
_entity_poly.pdbx_seq_one_letter_code
_entity_poly.pdbx_strand_id
1 'polypeptide(L)' 'MNTIKKYKPYKRLTEEQKELIFKLHDENIGQRAIARTLGVYLRTVQYHLKKKEKLQKVTEEKAKLENLK' A
#
# COMPACT_ATOMS: atom_id res chain seq x y z
N MET A 1 17.35 4.98 38.25
CA MET A 1 16.02 4.83 37.61
C MET A 1 16.20 4.07 36.30
N ASN A 2 15.80 2.80 36.23
CA ASN A 2 15.84 2.02 34.98
C ASN A 2 14.55 2.31 34.18
N THR A 3 14.64 3.15 33.15
CA THR A 3 13.54 3.33 32.20
C THR A 3 13.57 2.16 31.21
N ILE A 4 12.75 1.14 31.44
CA ILE A 4 12.49 0.10 30.45
C ILE A 4 11.94 0.82 29.20
N LYS A 5 12.74 0.92 28.13
CA LYS A 5 12.29 1.47 26.85
C LYS A 5 11.17 0.58 26.32
N LYS A 6 9.90 1.00 26.50
CA LYS A 6 8.75 0.31 25.92
C LYS A 6 8.89 0.27 24.40
N TYR A 7 8.99 -0.92 23.82
CA TYR A 7 8.97 -1.11 22.38
C TYR A 7 7.64 -0.60 21.80
N LYS A 8 7.69 0.33 20.84
CA LYS A 8 6.48 0.80 20.15
C LYS A 8 6.13 -0.22 19.06
N PRO A 9 4.96 -0.88 19.13
CA PRO A 9 4.58 -1.85 18.11
C PRO A 9 4.47 -1.16 16.74
N TYR A 10 4.82 -1.89 15.68
CA TYR A 10 4.67 -1.41 14.31
C TYR A 10 3.17 -1.16 14.01
N LYS A 11 2.81 0.09 13.72
CA LYS A 11 1.44 0.44 13.31
C LYS A 11 1.23 -0.02 11.86
N ARG A 12 0.38 -1.02 11.66
CA ARG A 12 -0.09 -1.44 10.34
C ARG A 12 -1.12 -0.44 9.81
N LEU A 13 -1.14 -0.23 8.49
CA LEU A 13 -2.20 0.55 7.84
C LEU A 13 -3.50 -0.27 7.84
N THR A 14 -4.62 0.42 8.09
CA THR A 14 -5.96 -0.17 7.94
C THR A 14 -6.27 -0.44 6.45
N GLU A 15 -7.27 -1.24 6.16
CA GLU A 15 -7.69 -1.47 4.76
C GLU A 15 -8.17 -0.17 4.10
N GLU A 16 -8.96 0.64 4.82
CA GLU A 16 -9.42 1.96 4.35
C GLU A 16 -8.24 2.87 3.95
N GLN A 17 -7.16 2.88 4.74
CA GLN A 17 -5.97 3.67 4.41
C GLN A 17 -5.28 3.17 3.14
N LYS A 18 -5.28 1.86 2.88
CA LYS A 18 -4.72 1.30 1.65
C LYS A 18 -5.60 1.62 0.45
N GLU A 19 -6.91 1.50 0.58
CA GLU A 19 -7.87 1.89 -0.47
C GLU A 19 -7.72 3.36 -0.82
N LEU A 20 -7.55 4.23 0.17
CA LEU A 20 -7.32 5.65 -0.04
C LEU A 20 -5.99 5.92 -0.79
N ILE A 21 -4.91 5.18 -0.47
CA ILE A 21 -3.66 5.25 -1.26
C ILE A 21 -3.92 4.94 -2.73
N PHE A 22 -4.70 3.90 -2.99
CA PHE A 22 -5.00 3.45 -4.35
C PHE A 22 -5.87 4.44 -5.10
N LYS A 23 -6.95 4.92 -4.48
CA LYS A 23 -7.86 5.89 -5.08
C LYS A 23 -7.14 7.20 -5.45
N LEU A 24 -6.37 7.76 -4.51
CA LEU A 24 -5.64 9.01 -4.77
C LEU A 24 -4.58 8.84 -5.86
N HIS A 25 -3.92 7.67 -5.91
CA HIS A 25 -2.98 7.38 -6.98
C HIS A 25 -3.67 7.28 -8.35
N ASP A 26 -4.85 6.65 -8.40
CA ASP A 26 -5.66 6.52 -9.61
C ASP A 26 -6.20 7.90 -10.07
N GLU A 27 -6.39 8.85 -9.14
CA GLU A 27 -6.67 10.28 -9.40
C GLU A 27 -5.42 11.09 -9.84
N ASN A 28 -4.30 10.43 -10.14
CA ASN A 28 -3.01 11.03 -10.52
C ASN A 28 -2.37 11.93 -9.45
N ILE A 29 -2.73 11.76 -8.18
CA ILE A 29 -2.09 12.50 -7.08
C ILE A 29 -0.70 11.92 -6.84
N GLY A 30 0.31 12.80 -6.77
CA GLY A 30 1.69 12.39 -6.54
C GLY A 30 1.88 11.64 -5.21
N GLN A 31 2.68 10.58 -5.22
CA GLN A 31 2.92 9.70 -4.05
C GLN A 31 3.37 10.46 -2.79
N ARG A 32 4.14 11.54 -2.95
CA ARG A 32 4.55 12.42 -1.84
C ARG A 32 3.39 13.20 -1.23
N ALA A 33 2.41 13.62 -2.04
CA ALA A 33 1.21 14.27 -1.55
C ALA A 33 0.36 13.26 -0.76
N ILE A 34 0.14 12.06 -1.30
CA ILE A 34 -0.56 10.96 -0.62
C ILE A 34 0.07 10.65 0.75
N ALA A 35 1.40 10.52 0.79
CA ALA A 35 2.15 10.25 2.02
C ALA A 35 1.93 11.34 3.08
N ARG A 36 1.93 12.62 2.67
CA ARG A 36 1.64 13.76 3.55
C ARG A 36 0.20 13.73 4.06
N THR A 37 -0.77 13.48 3.20
CA THR A 37 -2.20 13.39 3.57
C THR A 37 -2.45 12.31 4.61
N LEU A 38 -1.77 11.17 4.49
CA LEU A 38 -1.96 10.02 5.39
C LEU A 38 -1.05 10.03 6.63
N GLY A 39 -0.08 10.95 6.70
CA GLY A 39 0.91 10.98 7.77
C GLY A 39 1.82 9.74 7.79
N VAL A 40 2.15 9.19 6.62
CA VAL A 40 3.00 7.99 6.49
C VAL A 40 4.27 8.30 5.68
N TYR A 41 5.25 7.42 5.77
CA TYR A 41 6.45 7.53 4.94
C TYR A 41 6.14 7.25 3.47
N LEU A 42 6.83 7.94 2.56
CA LEU A 42 6.74 7.70 1.11
C LEU A 42 6.97 6.22 0.75
N ARG A 43 7.92 5.57 1.42
CA ARG A 43 8.24 4.15 1.20
C ARG A 43 7.06 3.23 1.50
N THR A 44 6.19 3.60 2.45
CA THR A 44 4.95 2.88 2.75
C THR A 44 3.98 2.95 1.58
N VAL A 45 3.77 4.15 1.01
CA VAL A 45 2.93 4.35 -0.18
C VAL A 45 3.46 3.53 -1.36
N GLN A 46 4.76 3.65 -1.65
CA GLN A 46 5.42 2.90 -2.73
C GLN A 46 5.29 1.38 -2.57
N TYR A 47 5.45 0.87 -1.35
CA TYR A 47 5.29 -0.55 -1.06
C TYR A 47 3.88 -1.04 -1.42
N HIS A 48 2.84 -0.31 -1.01
CA HIS A 48 1.46 -0.70 -1.28
C HIS A 48 1.12 -0.62 -2.78
N LEU A 49 1.56 0.41 -3.48
CA LEU A 49 1.36 0.54 -4.93
C LEU A 49 2.03 -0.60 -5.70
N LYS A 50 3.29 -0.90 -5.40
CA LYS A 50 4.02 -2.03 -6.01
C LYS A 50 3.35 -3.38 -5.70
N LYS A 51 2.76 -3.52 -4.51
CA LYS A 51 2.01 -4.72 -4.14
C LYS A 51 0.73 -4.85 -4.95
N LYS A 52 -0.03 -3.76 -5.15
CA LYS A 52 -1.23 -3.73 -6.01
C LYS A 52 -0.90 -4.15 -7.45
N GLU A 53 0.15 -3.57 -8.03
CA GLU A 53 0.60 -3.89 -9.39
C GLU A 53 0.95 -5.37 -9.57
N LYS A 54 1.68 -5.96 -8.61
CA LYS A 54 1.99 -7.40 -8.64
C LYS A 54 0.75 -8.27 -8.59
N LEU A 55 -0.24 -7.90 -7.76
CA LEU A 55 -1.49 -8.64 -7.65
C LEU A 55 -2.28 -8.58 -8.96
N GLN A 56 -2.34 -7.41 -9.62
CA GLN A 56 -2.99 -7.23 -10.91
C GLN A 56 -2.38 -8.13 -11.99
N LYS A 57 -1.05 -8.18 -12.09
CA LYS A 57 -0.34 -9.07 -13.03
C LYS A 57 -0.70 -10.54 -12.82
N VAL A 58 -0.70 -10.99 -11.57
CA VAL A 58 -1.07 -12.37 -11.23
C VAL A 58 -2.54 -12.67 -11.58
N THR A 59 -3.45 -11.71 -11.36
CA THR A 59 -4.86 -11.89 -11.74
C THR A 59 -5.05 -11.95 -13.25
N GLU A 60 -4.34 -11.13 -14.01
CA GLU A 60 -4.38 -11.13 -15.48
C GLU A 60 -3.82 -12.43 -16.07
N GLU A 61 -2.72 -12.95 -15.52
CA GLU A 61 -2.13 -14.24 -15.93
C GLU A 61 -3.10 -15.40 -15.68
N LYS A 62 -3.77 -15.42 -14.53
CA LYS A 62 -4.79 -16.44 -14.22
C LYS A 62 -5.97 -16.39 -15.18
N ALA A 63 -6.47 -15.20 -15.49
CA ALA A 63 -7.58 -15.02 -16.42
C ALA A 63 -7.22 -15.51 -17.84
N LYS A 64 -5.98 -15.27 -18.29
CA LYS A 64 -5.49 -15.78 -19.59
C LYS A 64 -5.42 -17.31 -19.62
N LEU A 65 -5.00 -17.94 -18.53
CA LEU A 65 -4.92 -19.40 -18.43
C LEU A 65 -6.31 -20.06 -18.44
N GLU A 66 -7.30 -19.41 -17.82
CA GLU A 66 -8.68 -19.90 -17.78
C GLU A 66 -9.34 -19.87 -19.17
N ASN A 67 -9.16 -18.79 -19.94
CA ASN A 67 -9.70 -18.68 -21.30
C ASN A 67 -9.05 -19.62 -22.34
N LEU A 68 -7.96 -20.30 -21.97
CA LEU A 68 -7.27 -21.27 -22.83
C LEU A 68 -7.78 -22.71 -22.62
N LYS A 69 -8.57 -22.96 -21.58
CA LYS A 69 -9.15 -24.27 -21.26
C LYS A 69 -10.54 -24.43 -21.87
#